data_AF-A0AA88QVG5-F1
#
_entry.id   AF-A0AA88QVG5-F1
#
_cell.length_a   1.000
_cell.length_b   1.000
_cell.length_c   1.000
_cell.angle_alpha   90.00
_cell.angle_beta   90.00
_cell.angle_gamma   90.00
#
_symmetry.space_group_name_H-M   'P 1'
#
loop_
_entity.id
_entity.type
_entity.pdbx_description
1 polymer ?
#
loop_
_entity_poly.entity_id
_entity_poly.type
_entity_poly.pdbx_seq_one_letter_code
_entity_poly.pdbx_strand_id
1 'polypeptide(L)'
;MASPLSSSTALKYPYPDEINIRILVPIEFSTKHTLWRTLMLDVIENEGLLGFIYGIAPPERTTVPDDSSVTGTMETENQDYKDWKKTDQLLRQWFLSTMEAQVRFKFQAFPSAKEMWMQIDKMLGQIPEPSKRDIIKEAAAKNLSHYLPLHRAALAGDWESAGKFIEQEPDSVRAKITGTFETALMVAVRSGRRKHFMKKLLQLMLPADLVLADGQGFTALHFAAVVGDVEVAKVLVQKNPDLPDVADIEKSKPLLTAALHGQRNMFLYLITVTKEDVEPKQFEGQSGRRILEALLSNELYGE
;
A
#
# COMPACT_ATOMS: atom_id res chain seq x y z
N MET A 1 -13.92 -18.95 -60.90
CA MET A 1 -12.53 -18.48 -60.70
C MET A 1 -12.37 -18.19 -59.22
N ALA A 2 -11.78 -19.12 -58.46
CA ALA A 2 -11.42 -18.89 -57.08
C ALA A 2 -9.93 -18.52 -57.05
N SER A 3 -9.63 -17.29 -56.63
CA SER A 3 -8.26 -16.82 -56.43
C SER A 3 -7.62 -17.58 -55.26
N PRO A 4 -6.32 -17.92 -55.30
CA PRO A 4 -5.66 -18.54 -54.16
C PRO A 4 -5.44 -17.47 -53.09
N LEU A 5 -5.85 -17.79 -51.85
CA LEU A 5 -5.44 -17.07 -50.66
C LEU A 5 -3.91 -17.12 -50.56
N SER A 6 -3.29 -15.95 -50.66
CA SER A 6 -1.89 -15.75 -50.27
C SER A 6 -1.74 -16.21 -48.83
N SER A 7 -0.99 -17.30 -48.64
CA SER A 7 -0.59 -17.79 -47.32
C SER A 7 0.35 -16.74 -46.73
N SER A 8 -0.19 -15.87 -45.89
CA SER A 8 0.61 -15.06 -44.98
C SER A 8 1.29 -16.01 -44.01
N THR A 9 2.53 -16.40 -44.29
CA THR A 9 3.36 -17.17 -43.38
C THR A 9 3.47 -16.40 -42.07
N ALA A 10 2.82 -16.90 -41.02
CA ALA A 10 2.96 -16.34 -39.68
C ALA A 10 4.45 -16.38 -39.30
N LEU A 11 5.01 -15.23 -38.91
CA LEU A 11 6.39 -15.17 -38.43
C LEU A 11 6.55 -16.10 -37.24
N LYS A 12 7.62 -16.91 -37.25
CA LYS A 12 7.93 -17.90 -36.21
C LYS A 12 8.19 -17.25 -34.84
N TYR A 13 8.67 -16.01 -34.84
CA TYR A 13 8.97 -15.24 -33.63
C TYR A 13 8.18 -13.93 -33.59
N PRO A 14 7.57 -13.56 -32.46
CA PRO A 14 6.87 -12.28 -32.30
C PRO A 14 7.85 -11.10 -32.42
N TYR A 15 7.41 -10.00 -33.04
CA TYR A 15 8.19 -8.77 -33.16
C TYR A 15 7.26 -7.55 -32.98
N PRO A 16 7.02 -7.10 -31.74
CA PRO A 16 6.14 -5.98 -31.46
C PRO A 16 6.86 -4.63 -31.64
N ASP A 17 6.95 -4.14 -32.87
CA ASP A 17 7.59 -2.87 -33.22
C ASP A 17 6.79 -1.62 -32.88
N GLU A 18 5.48 -1.76 -32.66
CA GLU A 18 4.59 -0.65 -32.30
C GLU A 18 4.72 -0.22 -30.82
N ILE A 19 5.37 -1.03 -29.98
CA ILE A 19 5.44 -0.78 -28.53
C ILE A 19 6.52 0.24 -28.20
N ASN A 20 6.09 1.36 -27.64
CA ASN A 20 6.98 2.28 -26.95
C ASN A 20 7.13 1.86 -25.48
N ILE A 21 8.18 1.10 -25.20
CA ILE A 21 8.46 0.55 -23.87
C ILE A 21 8.56 1.62 -22.76
N ARG A 22 8.97 2.85 -23.08
CA ARG A 22 9.07 3.94 -22.09
C ARG A 22 7.70 4.43 -21.61
N ILE A 23 6.63 4.17 -22.36
CA ILE A 23 5.26 4.46 -21.93
C ILE A 23 4.78 3.38 -20.95
N LEU A 24 5.08 2.11 -21.24
CA LEU A 24 4.62 0.97 -20.44
C LEU A 24 5.46 0.73 -19.18
N VAL A 25 6.74 1.07 -19.24
CA VAL A 25 7.68 1.02 -18.11
C VAL A 25 8.21 2.44 -17.87
N PRO A 26 7.43 3.30 -17.17
CA PRO A 26 7.77 4.72 -17.00
C PRO A 26 8.86 4.97 -15.95
N ILE A 27 9.28 3.93 -15.24
CA ILE A 27 10.34 3.97 -14.24
C ILE A 27 11.65 3.47 -14.83
N GLU A 28 12.78 4.05 -14.41
CA GLU A 28 14.09 3.59 -14.87
C GLU A 28 14.64 2.44 -14.01
N PHE A 29 15.28 1.48 -14.66
CA PHE A 29 16.01 0.41 -13.96
C PHE A 29 17.14 1.02 -13.15
N SER A 30 17.11 0.77 -11.84
CA SER A 30 18.19 1.07 -10.91
C SER A 30 18.32 -0.07 -9.90
N THR A 31 19.47 -0.17 -9.23
CA THR A 31 19.72 -1.17 -8.19
C THR A 31 18.95 -0.92 -6.89
N LYS A 32 17.94 -0.03 -6.89
CA LYS A 32 17.16 0.35 -5.70
C LYS A 32 15.66 0.05 -5.86
N HIS A 33 15.20 -0.28 -7.07
CA HIS A 33 13.77 -0.40 -7.37
C HIS A 33 13.45 -1.75 -8.05
N THR A 34 12.72 -2.61 -7.35
CA THR A 34 12.26 -3.91 -7.88
C THR A 34 11.00 -3.78 -8.75
N LEU A 35 10.24 -2.70 -8.61
CA LEU A 35 9.01 -2.45 -9.39
C LEU A 35 9.26 -2.43 -10.91
N TRP A 36 10.47 -2.02 -11.34
CA TRP A 36 10.87 -2.07 -12.75
C TRP A 36 10.78 -3.50 -13.31
N ARG A 37 11.18 -4.49 -12.50
CA ARG A 37 11.19 -5.91 -12.89
C ARG A 37 9.79 -6.40 -13.19
N THR A 38 8.84 -6.05 -12.33
CA THR A 38 7.42 -6.45 -12.48
C THR A 38 6.84 -5.87 -13.76
N LEU A 39 6.94 -4.55 -13.97
CA LEU A 39 6.39 -3.91 -15.15
C LEU A 39 7.05 -4.42 -16.45
N MET A 40 8.36 -4.67 -16.43
CA MET A 40 9.05 -5.23 -17.59
C MET A 40 8.63 -6.67 -17.88
N LEU A 41 8.48 -7.52 -16.84
CA LEU A 41 7.98 -8.89 -17.01
C LEU A 41 6.56 -8.92 -17.57
N ASP A 42 5.67 -8.06 -17.08
CA ASP A 42 4.29 -8.01 -17.55
C ASP A 42 4.21 -7.70 -19.05
N VAL A 43 5.03 -6.75 -19.54
CA VAL A 43 5.10 -6.44 -20.98
C VAL A 43 5.66 -7.63 -21.78
N ILE A 44 6.74 -8.26 -21.30
CA ILE A 44 7.36 -9.41 -22.00
C ILE A 44 6.41 -10.62 -22.05
N GLU A 45 5.67 -10.87 -20.97
CA GLU A 45 4.68 -11.95 -20.88
C GLU A 45 3.51 -11.71 -21.84
N ASN A 46 2.95 -10.49 -21.84
CA ASN A 46 1.84 -10.13 -22.73
C ASN A 46 2.20 -10.24 -24.22
N GLU A 47 3.46 -10.00 -24.58
CA GLU A 47 3.95 -10.12 -25.95
C GLU A 47 4.46 -11.53 -26.31
N GLY A 48 4.35 -12.51 -25.40
CA GLY A 48 4.79 -13.89 -25.64
C GLY A 48 6.31 -14.05 -25.76
N LEU A 49 7.08 -13.12 -25.18
CA LEU A 49 8.53 -13.02 -25.35
C LEU A 49 9.34 -13.73 -24.24
N LEU A 50 8.67 -14.38 -23.27
CA LEU A 50 9.32 -15.07 -22.14
C LEU A 50 10.39 -16.09 -22.59
N GLY A 51 10.19 -16.71 -23.74
CA GLY A 51 11.12 -17.71 -24.28
C GLY A 51 12.52 -17.15 -24.54
N PHE A 52 12.64 -15.87 -24.89
CA PHE A 52 13.92 -15.20 -25.17
C PHE A 52 14.69 -14.89 -23.89
N ILE A 53 14.02 -14.54 -22.79
CA ILE A 53 14.68 -14.17 -21.54
C ILE A 53 15.03 -15.37 -20.65
N TYR A 54 14.25 -16.46 -20.73
CA TYR A 54 14.55 -17.70 -20.01
C TYR A 54 15.35 -18.71 -20.85
N GLY A 55 15.55 -18.41 -22.15
CA GLY A 55 16.29 -19.28 -23.07
C GLY A 55 15.55 -20.57 -23.44
N ILE A 56 14.22 -20.56 -23.33
CA ILE A 56 13.33 -21.61 -23.84
C ILE A 56 13.28 -21.54 -25.37
N ALA A 57 13.52 -20.36 -25.96
CA ALA A 57 13.73 -20.15 -27.39
C ALA A 57 15.23 -19.87 -27.68
N PRO A 58 16.07 -20.90 -27.82
CA PRO A 58 17.50 -20.73 -28.11
C PRO A 58 17.73 -20.15 -29.52
N PRO A 59 18.91 -19.54 -29.77
CA PRO A 59 19.25 -19.03 -31.10
C PRO A 59 19.23 -20.14 -32.14
N GLU A 60 18.57 -19.86 -33.27
CA GLU A 60 18.57 -20.74 -34.43
C GLU A 60 19.95 -20.81 -35.08
N ARG A 61 20.19 -21.83 -35.91
CA ARG A 61 21.45 -21.93 -36.67
C ARG A 61 21.55 -20.76 -37.64
N THR A 62 22.73 -20.15 -37.76
CA THR A 62 22.98 -19.02 -38.68
C THR A 62 22.78 -19.40 -40.14
N THR A 63 23.04 -20.67 -40.45
CA THR A 63 22.92 -21.24 -41.79
C THR A 63 22.14 -22.55 -41.75
N VAL A 64 21.46 -22.85 -42.85
CA VAL A 64 20.75 -24.11 -43.09
C VAL A 64 21.27 -24.74 -44.39
N PRO A 65 21.23 -26.07 -44.53
CA PRO A 65 21.61 -26.72 -45.78
C PRO A 65 20.77 -26.22 -46.94
N ASP A 66 21.41 -25.90 -48.07
CA ASP A 66 20.71 -25.52 -49.28
C ASP A 66 20.08 -26.75 -49.95
N ASP A 67 18.78 -26.93 -49.74
CA ASP A 67 17.97 -28.02 -50.33
C ASP A 67 17.97 -27.99 -51.87
N SER A 68 18.46 -26.91 -52.50
CA SER A 68 18.61 -26.80 -53.97
C SER A 68 19.98 -27.26 -54.49
N SER A 69 20.94 -27.59 -53.62
CA SER A 69 22.31 -27.96 -54.01
C SER A 69 22.49 -29.47 -54.19
N VAL A 70 22.85 -29.90 -55.40
CA VAL A 70 23.08 -31.31 -55.76
C VAL A 70 24.35 -31.89 -55.10
N THR A 71 25.22 -31.05 -54.54
CA THR A 71 26.52 -31.43 -53.95
C THR A 71 26.66 -31.04 -52.47
N GLY A 72 25.56 -31.01 -51.70
CA GLY A 72 25.56 -31.15 -50.24
C GLY A 72 26.54 -30.30 -49.41
N THR A 73 27.01 -29.16 -49.91
CA THR A 73 28.03 -28.32 -49.24
C THR A 73 27.76 -26.83 -49.35
N MET A 74 26.63 -26.40 -49.92
CA MET A 74 26.21 -25.00 -49.88
C MET A 74 25.27 -24.77 -48.70
N GLU A 75 25.66 -23.86 -47.82
CA GLU A 75 24.89 -23.40 -46.67
C GLU A 75 24.20 -22.08 -47.05
N THR A 76 22.88 -21.99 -46.88
CA THR A 76 22.10 -20.77 -47.09
C THR A 76 21.78 -20.09 -45.77
N GLU A 77 21.57 -18.77 -45.82
CA GLU A 77 21.32 -17.96 -44.64
C GLU A 77 19.95 -18.27 -44.03
N ASN A 78 19.91 -18.54 -42.72
CA ASN A 78 18.67 -18.95 -42.06
C ASN A 78 17.77 -17.74 -41.75
N GLN A 79 16.60 -17.69 -42.38
CA GLN A 79 15.61 -16.64 -42.15
C GLN A 79 15.06 -16.65 -40.72
N ASP A 80 14.87 -17.84 -40.12
CA ASP A 80 14.40 -17.98 -38.73
C ASP A 80 15.42 -17.39 -37.75
N TYR A 81 16.72 -17.53 -38.02
CA TYR A 81 17.76 -16.90 -37.21
C TYR A 81 17.72 -15.37 -37.29
N LYS A 82 17.47 -14.80 -38.48
CA LYS A 82 17.30 -13.36 -38.63
C LYS A 82 16.11 -12.83 -37.84
N ASP A 83 14.98 -13.52 -37.93
CA ASP A 83 13.76 -13.08 -37.26
C ASP A 83 13.85 -13.27 -35.74
N TRP A 84 14.44 -14.37 -35.27
CA TRP A 84 14.83 -14.53 -33.86
C TRP A 84 15.75 -13.39 -33.41
N LYS A 85 16.76 -13.04 -34.22
CA LYS A 85 17.76 -12.04 -33.83
C LYS A 85 17.17 -10.63 -33.75
N LYS A 86 16.18 -10.29 -34.59
CA LYS A 86 15.45 -9.03 -34.50
C LYS A 86 14.69 -8.92 -33.18
N THR A 87 13.96 -9.96 -32.79
CA THR A 87 13.22 -10.00 -31.52
C THR A 87 14.15 -9.94 -30.30
N ASP A 88 15.26 -10.68 -30.33
CA ASP A 88 16.31 -10.61 -29.30
C ASP A 88 16.91 -9.19 -29.20
N GLN A 89 17.17 -8.53 -30.33
CA GLN A 89 17.68 -7.16 -30.36
C GLN A 89 16.65 -6.14 -29.84
N LEU A 90 15.36 -6.32 -30.16
CA LEU A 90 14.29 -5.46 -29.67
C LEU A 90 14.22 -5.46 -28.14
N LEU A 91 14.22 -6.64 -27.52
CA LEU A 91 14.24 -6.79 -26.07
C LEU A 91 15.48 -6.13 -25.43
N ARG A 92 16.65 -6.28 -26.06
CA ARG A 92 17.86 -5.58 -25.62
C ARG A 92 17.71 -4.06 -25.66
N GLN A 93 17.10 -3.52 -26.72
CA GLN A 93 16.80 -2.08 -26.78
C GLN A 93 15.79 -1.65 -25.72
N TRP A 94 14.80 -2.49 -25.42
CA TRP A 94 13.84 -2.22 -24.36
C TRP A 94 14.50 -2.11 -22.99
N PHE A 95 15.39 -3.05 -22.66
CA PHE A 95 16.17 -2.98 -21.42
C PHE A 95 17.05 -1.73 -21.39
N LEU A 96 17.87 -1.51 -22.42
CA LEU A 96 18.80 -0.39 -22.42
C LEU A 96 18.08 0.97 -22.40
N SER A 97 16.97 1.10 -23.13
CA SER A 97 16.21 2.34 -23.20
C SER A 97 15.51 2.66 -21.88
N THR A 98 15.20 1.68 -21.03
CA THR A 98 14.59 1.90 -19.71
C THR A 98 15.61 1.86 -18.56
N MET A 99 16.91 1.78 -18.86
CA MET A 99 17.98 1.86 -17.86
C MET A 99 18.50 3.28 -17.66
N GLU A 100 18.82 3.60 -16.40
CA GLU A 100 19.56 4.81 -16.02
C GLU A 100 20.93 4.81 -16.72
N ALA A 101 21.40 5.99 -17.14
CA ALA A 101 22.64 6.15 -17.92
C ALA A 101 23.87 5.49 -17.25
N GLN A 102 23.97 5.59 -15.91
CA GLN A 102 25.06 5.03 -15.12
C GLN A 102 25.04 3.50 -15.02
N VAL A 103 23.91 2.87 -15.32
CA VAL A 103 23.78 1.41 -15.29
C VAL A 103 23.91 0.84 -16.70
N ARG A 104 23.39 1.56 -17.70
CA ARG A 104 23.34 1.17 -19.11
C ARG A 104 24.69 0.70 -19.68
N PHE A 105 25.80 1.36 -19.34
CA PHE A 105 27.13 1.00 -19.86
C PHE A 105 27.57 -0.42 -19.46
N LYS A 106 27.13 -0.91 -18.30
CA LYS A 106 27.46 -2.26 -17.81
C LYS A 106 26.77 -3.36 -18.61
N PHE A 107 25.68 -3.01 -19.31
CA PHE A 107 24.85 -3.96 -20.03
C PHE A 107 25.15 -4.02 -21.53
N GLN A 108 25.83 -3.03 -22.10
CA GLN A 108 26.18 -3.00 -23.53
C GLN A 108 27.01 -4.22 -23.97
N ALA A 109 27.77 -4.81 -23.05
CA ALA A 109 28.65 -5.95 -23.32
C ALA A 109 27.90 -7.28 -23.50
N PHE A 110 26.62 -7.39 -23.10
CA PHE A 110 25.87 -8.64 -23.21
C PHE A 110 25.25 -8.81 -24.62
N PRO A 111 25.55 -9.91 -25.33
CA PRO A 111 25.16 -10.08 -26.73
C PRO A 111 23.71 -10.52 -26.96
N SER A 112 23.01 -11.01 -25.92
CA SER A 112 21.60 -11.44 -25.97
C SER A 112 20.71 -10.84 -24.89
N ALA A 113 19.40 -10.84 -25.13
CA ALA A 113 18.38 -10.45 -24.16
C ALA A 113 18.40 -11.36 -22.92
N LYS A 114 18.65 -12.66 -23.11
CA LYS A 114 18.80 -13.65 -22.03
C LYS A 114 19.91 -13.28 -21.05
N GLU A 115 21.10 -12.98 -21.55
CA GLU A 115 22.25 -12.65 -20.68
C GLU A 115 22.05 -11.31 -19.97
N MET A 116 21.46 -10.31 -20.66
CA MET A 116 21.04 -9.07 -19.99
C MET A 116 20.03 -9.35 -18.89
N TRP A 117 19.01 -10.16 -19.16
CA TRP A 117 17.97 -10.51 -18.18
C TRP A 117 18.55 -11.25 -16.97
N MET A 118 19.40 -12.25 -17.19
CA MET A 118 20.08 -12.97 -16.11
C MET A 118 20.94 -12.06 -15.24
N GLN A 119 21.64 -11.08 -15.85
CA GLN A 119 22.44 -10.13 -15.10
C GLN A 119 21.57 -9.12 -14.34
N ILE A 120 20.44 -8.67 -14.93
CA ILE A 120 19.43 -7.86 -14.25
C ILE A 120 18.88 -8.64 -13.05
N ASP A 121 18.47 -9.88 -13.23
CA ASP A 121 17.89 -10.74 -12.20
C ASP A 121 18.92 -11.06 -11.10
N LYS A 122 20.20 -11.22 -11.45
CA LYS A 122 21.29 -11.35 -10.46
C LYS A 122 21.52 -10.05 -9.67
N MET A 123 21.41 -8.89 -10.31
CA MET A 123 21.53 -7.59 -9.65
C MET A 123 20.33 -7.31 -8.75
N LEU A 124 19.13 -7.72 -9.17
CA LEU A 124 17.90 -7.61 -8.40
C LEU A 124 17.80 -8.67 -7.30
N GLY A 125 18.34 -9.87 -7.50
CA GLY A 125 18.40 -10.95 -6.50
C GLY A 125 19.40 -10.69 -5.37
N GLN A 126 20.25 -9.67 -5.49
CA GLN A 126 21.03 -9.11 -4.38
C GLN A 126 20.23 -8.07 -3.56
N ILE A 127 19.09 -7.61 -4.08
CA ILE A 127 18.12 -6.81 -3.35
C ILE A 127 17.14 -7.81 -2.75
N PRO A 128 16.95 -7.88 -1.42
CA PRO A 128 15.90 -8.72 -0.88
C PRO A 128 14.57 -8.29 -1.50
N GLU A 129 13.84 -9.25 -2.10
CA GLU A 129 12.46 -9.05 -2.57
C GLU A 129 11.71 -8.22 -1.52
N PRO A 130 11.13 -7.05 -1.88
CA PRO A 130 10.44 -6.23 -0.92
C PRO A 130 9.36 -7.11 -0.32
N SER A 131 9.49 -7.36 0.97
CA SER A 131 8.56 -8.24 1.63
C SER A 131 7.16 -7.64 1.47
N LYS A 132 6.11 -8.46 1.59
CA LYS A 132 4.74 -7.94 1.65
C LYS A 132 4.61 -6.79 2.67
N ARG A 133 5.45 -6.79 3.72
CA ARG A 133 5.57 -5.70 4.70
C ARG A 133 6.20 -4.43 4.13
N ASP A 134 7.15 -4.51 3.19
CA ASP A 134 7.80 -3.35 2.58
C ASP A 134 6.90 -2.68 1.54
N ILE A 135 6.14 -3.46 0.76
CA ILE A 135 5.08 -2.93 -0.11
C ILE A 135 3.96 -2.28 0.72
N ILE A 136 3.53 -2.93 1.81
CA ILE A 136 2.56 -2.36 2.75
C ILE A 136 3.13 -1.11 3.42
N LYS A 137 4.43 -1.08 3.78
CA LYS A 137 5.07 0.10 4.36
C LYS A 137 5.20 1.23 3.35
N GLU A 138 5.48 0.97 2.09
CA GLU A 138 5.59 1.98 1.05
C GLU A 138 4.21 2.54 0.68
N ALA A 139 3.21 1.66 0.55
CA ALA A 139 1.81 2.06 0.39
C ALA A 139 1.31 2.84 1.61
N ALA A 140 1.63 2.39 2.84
CA ALA A 140 1.31 3.10 4.07
C ALA A 140 2.05 4.44 4.16
N ALA A 141 3.34 4.50 3.81
CA ALA A 141 4.13 5.74 3.79
C ALA A 141 3.60 6.73 2.76
N LYS A 142 3.19 6.26 1.58
CA LYS A 142 2.53 7.06 0.54
C LYS A 142 1.17 7.56 1.03
N ASN A 143 0.37 6.71 1.66
CA ASN A 143 -0.92 7.08 2.21
C ASN A 143 -0.78 8.08 3.39
N LEU A 144 0.22 7.89 4.24
CA LEU A 144 0.60 8.82 5.30
C LEU A 144 1.09 10.15 4.75
N SER A 145 1.82 10.14 3.63
CA SER A 145 2.27 11.37 2.96
C SER A 145 1.09 12.13 2.36
N HIS A 146 0.11 11.42 1.81
CA HIS A 146 -1.13 11.99 1.25
C HIS A 146 -1.96 12.68 2.33
N TYR A 147 -2.19 12.01 3.46
CA TYR A 147 -2.97 12.57 4.58
C TYR A 147 -2.18 13.46 5.54
N LEU A 148 -0.90 13.70 5.29
CA LEU A 148 -0.06 14.56 6.12
C LEU A 148 -0.63 15.98 6.30
N PRO A 149 -1.21 16.64 5.28
CA PRO A 149 -1.87 17.93 5.44
C PRO A 149 -3.04 17.86 6.42
N LEU A 150 -3.91 16.86 6.29
CA LEU A 150 -5.05 16.66 7.17
C LEU A 150 -4.61 16.35 8.61
N HIS A 151 -3.57 15.54 8.79
CA HIS A 151 -2.97 15.27 10.10
C HIS A 151 -2.43 16.54 10.77
N ARG A 152 -1.67 17.37 10.04
CA ARG A 152 -1.16 18.65 10.56
C ARG A 152 -2.30 19.59 10.93
N ALA A 153 -3.32 19.68 10.10
CA ALA A 153 -4.49 20.51 10.36
C ALA A 153 -5.24 20.04 11.61
N ALA A 154 -5.45 18.73 11.79
CA ALA A 154 -6.07 18.16 12.98
C ALA A 154 -5.25 18.42 14.26
N LEU A 155 -3.93 18.27 14.20
CA LEU A 155 -3.01 18.55 15.31
C LEU A 155 -3.03 20.04 15.71
N ALA A 156 -3.03 20.93 14.70
CA ALA A 156 -3.06 22.38 14.90
C ALA A 156 -4.45 22.91 15.29
N GLY A 157 -5.53 22.19 14.98
CA GLY A 157 -6.90 22.69 15.09
C GLY A 157 -7.33 23.60 13.94
N ASP A 158 -6.59 23.57 12.83
CA ASP A 158 -6.84 24.40 11.66
C ASP A 158 -7.98 23.80 10.82
N TRP A 159 -9.21 24.24 11.12
CA TRP A 159 -10.39 23.77 10.39
C TRP A 159 -10.39 24.26 8.94
N GLU A 160 -9.78 25.40 8.62
CA GLU A 160 -9.83 25.93 7.26
C GLU A 160 -9.04 25.03 6.30
N SER A 161 -7.82 24.65 6.69
CA SER A 161 -7.00 23.73 5.90
C SER A 161 -7.62 22.32 5.83
N ALA A 162 -8.14 21.81 6.95
CA ALA A 162 -8.81 20.51 6.94
C ALA A 162 -10.11 20.51 6.12
N GLY A 163 -10.91 21.57 6.22
CA GLY A 163 -12.16 21.74 5.47
C GLY A 163 -11.92 21.68 3.97
N LYS A 164 -10.93 22.41 3.46
CA LYS A 164 -10.54 22.37 2.04
C LYS A 164 -10.12 20.96 1.59
N PHE A 165 -9.37 20.25 2.41
CA PHE A 165 -8.97 18.87 2.11
C PHE A 165 -10.19 17.93 2.08
N ILE A 166 -11.08 18.03 3.08
CA ILE A 166 -12.28 17.19 3.19
C ILE A 166 -13.30 17.51 2.08
N GLU A 167 -13.40 18.77 1.64
CA GLU A 167 -14.25 19.15 0.50
C GLU A 167 -13.80 18.48 -0.80
N GLN A 168 -12.49 18.33 -1.00
CA GLN A 168 -11.92 17.63 -2.16
C GLN A 168 -12.06 16.12 -2.03
N GLU A 169 -11.90 15.58 -0.82
CA GLU A 169 -11.98 14.15 -0.51
C GLU A 169 -12.91 13.91 0.69
N PRO A 170 -14.24 13.84 0.50
CA PRO A 170 -15.19 13.70 1.61
C PRO A 170 -14.98 12.45 2.47
N ASP A 171 -14.47 11.38 1.86
CA ASP A 171 -14.20 10.12 2.55
C ASP A 171 -13.00 10.18 3.51
N SER A 172 -12.18 11.24 3.41
CA SER A 172 -11.03 11.46 4.29
C SER A 172 -11.40 11.63 5.76
N VAL A 173 -12.66 11.97 6.08
CA VAL A 173 -13.16 12.03 7.47
C VAL A 173 -13.09 10.69 8.20
N ARG A 174 -13.05 9.57 7.45
CA ARG A 174 -12.93 8.20 7.97
C ARG A 174 -11.51 7.62 7.79
N ALA A 175 -10.62 8.34 7.12
CA ALA A 175 -9.30 7.83 6.76
C ALA A 175 -8.38 7.65 7.97
N LYS A 176 -7.44 6.72 7.82
CA LYS A 176 -6.34 6.49 8.76
C LYS A 176 -5.15 7.34 8.35
N ILE A 177 -4.89 8.40 9.10
CA ILE A 177 -4.00 9.49 8.71
C ILE A 177 -2.65 9.49 9.44
N THR A 178 -2.45 8.55 10.38
CA THR A 178 -1.21 8.40 11.16
C THR A 178 -0.68 6.97 11.08
N GLY A 179 0.60 6.78 11.43
CA GLY A 179 1.23 5.46 11.46
C GLY A 179 0.63 4.52 12.51
N THR A 180 -0.11 5.06 13.49
CA THR A 180 -0.88 4.32 14.50
C THR A 180 -2.32 4.02 14.04
N PHE A 181 -2.65 4.34 12.78
CA PHE A 181 -3.99 4.22 12.23
C PHE A 181 -5.05 5.09 12.92
N GLU A 182 -4.67 6.28 13.40
CA GLU A 182 -5.61 7.26 13.96
C GLU A 182 -6.40 7.97 12.85
N THR A 183 -7.63 8.38 13.14
CA THR A 183 -8.41 9.30 12.30
C THR A 183 -8.15 10.76 12.70
N ALA A 184 -8.56 11.71 11.86
CA ALA A 184 -8.48 13.14 12.18
C ALA A 184 -9.19 13.49 13.50
N LEU A 185 -10.29 12.81 13.82
CA LEU A 185 -11.01 13.00 15.08
C LEU A 185 -10.17 12.58 16.28
N MET A 186 -9.53 11.40 16.22
CA MET A 186 -8.67 10.90 17.30
C MET A 186 -7.49 11.83 17.56
N VAL A 187 -6.82 12.28 16.49
CA VAL A 187 -5.71 13.24 16.58
C VAL A 187 -6.18 14.53 17.27
N ALA A 188 -7.33 15.07 16.86
CA ALA A 188 -7.88 16.30 17.44
C ALA A 188 -8.26 16.15 18.93
N VAL A 189 -8.84 15.00 19.30
CA VAL A 189 -9.20 14.69 20.71
C VAL A 189 -7.94 14.51 21.55
N ARG A 190 -6.98 13.69 21.09
CA ARG A 190 -5.70 13.42 21.78
C ARG A 190 -4.87 14.68 22.01
N SER A 191 -4.88 15.60 21.05
CA SER A 191 -4.11 16.85 21.15
C SER A 191 -4.64 17.81 22.23
N GLY A 192 -5.89 17.62 22.67
CA GLY A 192 -6.56 18.51 23.61
C GLY A 192 -6.84 19.90 23.03
N ARG A 193 -7.90 20.56 23.52
CA ARG A 193 -8.19 21.97 23.21
C ARG A 193 -8.45 22.29 21.72
N ARG A 194 -8.98 21.34 20.95
CA ARG A 194 -9.41 21.53 19.53
C ARG A 194 -10.93 21.45 19.35
N LYS A 195 -11.69 22.00 20.31
CA LYS A 195 -13.16 21.84 20.38
C LYS A 195 -13.89 22.32 19.12
N HIS A 196 -13.44 23.43 18.51
CA HIS A 196 -14.05 23.94 17.27
C HIS A 196 -13.85 22.97 16.10
N PHE A 197 -12.60 22.59 15.84
CA PHE A 197 -12.23 21.61 14.82
C PHE A 197 -13.00 20.30 14.98
N MET A 198 -13.02 19.76 16.20
CA MET A 198 -13.72 18.53 16.53
C MET A 198 -15.22 18.66 16.26
N LYS A 199 -15.89 19.72 16.72
CA LYS A 199 -17.33 19.91 16.48
C LYS A 199 -17.66 19.97 14.99
N LYS A 200 -16.83 20.65 14.20
CA LYS A 200 -16.98 20.74 12.75
C LYS A 200 -16.79 19.38 12.08
N LEU A 201 -15.75 18.63 12.44
CA LEU A 201 -15.52 17.29 11.93
C LEU A 201 -16.67 16.34 12.29
N LEU A 202 -17.16 16.40 13.54
CA LEU A 202 -18.30 15.62 14.00
C LEU A 202 -19.59 15.95 13.24
N GLN A 203 -19.78 17.15 12.69
CA GLN A 203 -20.94 17.46 11.85
C GLN A 203 -20.94 16.68 10.54
N LEU A 204 -19.76 16.27 10.06
CA LEU A 204 -19.59 15.51 8.80
C LEU A 204 -19.61 13.99 9.01
N MET A 205 -19.51 13.52 10.25
CA MET A 205 -19.46 12.10 10.58
C MET A 205 -20.83 11.54 10.93
N LEU A 206 -21.06 10.27 10.62
CA LEU A 206 -22.21 9.50 11.09
C LEU A 206 -21.93 8.93 12.50
N PRO A 207 -22.97 8.56 13.29
CA PRO A 207 -22.77 7.86 14.56
C PRO A 207 -21.92 6.59 14.43
N ALA A 208 -22.10 5.84 13.34
CA ALA A 208 -21.31 4.64 13.03
C ALA A 208 -19.83 4.95 12.79
N ASP A 209 -19.47 6.15 12.32
CA ASP A 209 -18.06 6.50 12.09
C ASP A 209 -17.29 6.71 13.40
N LEU A 210 -17.98 6.94 14.52
CA LEU A 210 -17.35 7.13 15.83
C LEU A 210 -16.74 5.85 16.39
N VAL A 211 -17.18 4.68 15.90
CA VAL A 211 -16.64 3.38 16.31
C VAL A 211 -15.34 3.02 15.58
N LEU A 212 -14.92 3.84 14.61
CA LEU A 212 -13.61 3.69 13.98
C LEU A 212 -12.54 3.71 15.09
N ALA A 213 -11.61 2.76 14.99
CA ALA A 213 -10.62 2.49 16.02
C ALA A 213 -9.21 2.45 15.44
N ASP A 214 -8.21 2.89 16.20
CA ASP A 214 -6.81 2.87 15.77
C ASP A 214 -6.22 1.43 15.72
N GLY A 215 -4.90 1.31 15.51
CA GLY A 215 -4.23 0.01 15.45
C GLY A 215 -4.30 -0.81 16.75
N GLN A 216 -4.64 -0.19 17.88
CA GLN A 216 -4.85 -0.85 19.18
C GLN A 216 -6.33 -1.00 19.54
N GLY A 217 -7.25 -0.65 18.63
CA GLY A 217 -8.67 -0.70 18.92
C GLY A 217 -9.18 0.54 19.68
N PHE A 218 -8.38 1.60 19.82
CA PHE A 218 -8.80 2.80 20.54
C PHE A 218 -9.71 3.67 19.66
N THR A 219 -10.91 3.93 20.14
CA THR A 219 -11.84 4.91 19.54
C THR A 219 -11.53 6.33 20.02
N ALA A 220 -12.17 7.33 19.43
CA ALA A 220 -12.06 8.72 19.90
C ALA A 220 -12.45 8.88 21.39
N LEU A 221 -13.37 8.05 21.90
CA LEU A 221 -13.76 8.08 23.32
C LEU A 221 -12.68 7.50 24.24
N HIS A 222 -11.90 6.52 23.80
CA HIS A 222 -10.71 6.04 24.54
C HIS A 222 -9.69 7.17 24.68
N PHE A 223 -9.40 7.92 23.60
CA PHE A 223 -8.51 9.08 23.69
C PHE A 223 -9.05 10.19 24.59
N ALA A 224 -10.36 10.46 24.54
CA ALA A 224 -10.98 11.39 25.49
C ALA A 224 -10.83 10.89 26.93
N ALA A 225 -10.94 9.58 27.16
CA ALA A 225 -10.77 8.94 28.45
C ALA A 225 -9.33 9.03 28.98
N VAL A 226 -8.32 8.90 28.12
CA VAL A 226 -6.90 9.13 28.46
C VAL A 226 -6.66 10.58 28.88
N VAL A 227 -7.19 11.53 28.10
CA VAL A 227 -6.99 12.98 28.33
C VAL A 227 -7.80 13.50 29.53
N GLY A 228 -8.94 12.88 29.83
CA GLY A 228 -9.87 13.33 30.87
C GLY A 228 -10.82 14.46 30.44
N ASP A 229 -10.98 14.73 29.13
CA ASP A 229 -11.86 15.80 28.63
C ASP A 229 -13.33 15.36 28.63
N VAL A 230 -13.99 15.49 29.78
CA VAL A 230 -15.39 15.07 30.01
C VAL A 230 -16.35 15.76 29.03
N GLU A 231 -16.09 17.01 28.67
CA GLU A 231 -16.96 17.76 27.75
C GLU A 231 -16.88 17.21 26.33
N VAL A 232 -15.69 16.77 25.90
CA VAL A 232 -15.54 16.04 24.63
C VAL A 232 -16.24 14.70 24.69
N ALA A 233 -16.06 13.92 25.77
CA ALA A 233 -16.72 12.64 25.93
C ALA A 233 -18.24 12.77 25.84
N LYS A 234 -18.85 13.75 26.53
CA LYS A 234 -20.28 14.04 26.44
C LYS A 234 -20.76 14.27 25.01
N VAL A 235 -20.02 15.07 24.23
CA VAL A 235 -20.38 15.34 22.82
C VAL A 235 -20.30 14.07 21.97
N LEU A 236 -19.28 13.22 22.19
CA LEU A 236 -19.12 11.96 21.46
C LEU A 236 -20.24 10.97 21.80
N VAL A 237 -20.55 10.78 23.08
CA VAL A 237 -21.60 9.87 23.57
C VAL A 237 -22.99 10.36 23.16
N GLN A 238 -23.24 11.67 23.17
CA GLN A 238 -24.50 12.22 22.68
C GLN A 238 -24.75 11.87 21.20
N LYS A 239 -23.69 11.83 20.39
CA LYS A 239 -23.80 11.51 18.96
C LYS A 239 -23.88 10.00 18.70
N ASN A 240 -23.21 9.18 19.52
CA ASN A 240 -23.35 7.72 19.49
C ASN A 240 -23.41 7.17 20.93
N PRO A 241 -24.63 6.87 21.45
CA PRO A 241 -24.82 6.35 22.80
C PRO A 241 -24.20 4.97 23.07
N ASP A 242 -23.88 4.19 22.03
CA ASP A 242 -23.26 2.87 22.16
C ASP A 242 -21.72 2.95 22.19
N LEU A 243 -21.14 4.13 21.93
CA LEU A 243 -19.69 4.34 21.93
C LEU A 243 -18.98 3.99 23.26
N PRO A 244 -19.56 4.22 24.45
CA PRO A 244 -18.97 3.80 25.74
C PRO A 244 -18.78 2.29 25.89
N ASP A 245 -19.47 1.48 25.08
CA ASP A 245 -19.42 0.02 25.15
C ASP A 245 -18.43 -0.61 24.18
N VAL A 246 -17.86 0.17 23.24
CA VAL A 246 -16.86 -0.32 22.30
C VAL A 246 -15.56 -0.62 23.05
N ALA A 247 -15.08 -1.85 22.98
CA ALA A 247 -13.85 -2.27 23.63
C ALA A 247 -12.67 -2.30 22.65
N ASP A 248 -11.46 -2.05 23.18
CA ASP A 248 -10.21 -2.18 22.46
C ASP A 248 -9.78 -3.65 22.25
N ILE A 249 -8.59 -3.88 21.69
CA ILE A 249 -8.06 -5.24 21.46
C ILE A 249 -7.79 -6.03 22.76
N GLU A 250 -7.59 -5.34 23.88
CA GLU A 250 -7.45 -5.93 25.21
C GLU A 250 -8.79 -6.14 25.91
N LYS A 251 -9.91 -5.91 25.21
CA LYS A 251 -11.28 -5.96 25.76
C LYS A 251 -11.50 -4.88 26.85
N SER A 252 -10.76 -3.78 26.79
CA SER A 252 -10.92 -2.64 27.68
C SER A 252 -11.90 -1.65 27.06
N LYS A 253 -12.96 -1.29 27.79
CA LYS A 253 -13.86 -0.17 27.45
C LYS A 253 -13.20 1.17 27.85
N PRO A 254 -13.65 2.32 27.31
CA PRO A 254 -13.16 3.64 27.71
C PRO A 254 -13.19 3.90 29.22
N LEU A 255 -14.14 3.29 29.94
CA LEU A 255 -14.23 3.37 31.40
C LEU A 255 -12.93 2.89 32.08
N LEU A 256 -12.42 1.72 31.69
CA LEU A 256 -11.18 1.17 32.25
C LEU A 256 -9.99 2.07 31.87
N THR A 257 -9.97 2.61 30.65
CA THR A 257 -8.94 3.57 30.23
C THR A 257 -8.90 4.80 31.13
N ALA A 258 -10.05 5.37 31.49
CA ALA A 258 -10.14 6.51 32.40
C ALA A 258 -9.61 6.15 33.81
N ALA A 259 -9.95 4.97 34.32
CA ALA A 259 -9.45 4.49 35.62
C ALA A 259 -7.93 4.34 35.63
N LEU A 260 -7.36 3.70 34.59
CA LEU A 260 -5.93 3.47 34.46
C LEU A 260 -5.11 4.77 34.42
N HIS A 261 -5.70 5.84 33.87
CA HIS A 261 -5.06 7.15 33.75
C HIS A 261 -5.42 8.11 34.90
N GLY A 262 -6.09 7.65 35.96
CA GLY A 262 -6.42 8.49 37.11
C GLY A 262 -7.48 9.57 36.84
N GLN A 263 -8.25 9.45 35.75
CA GLN A 263 -9.17 10.49 35.30
C GLN A 263 -10.52 10.39 36.03
N ARG A 264 -10.57 10.79 37.30
CA ARG A 264 -11.73 10.62 38.20
C ARG A 264 -13.06 11.07 37.60
N ASN A 265 -13.15 12.34 37.18
CA ASN A 265 -14.41 12.91 36.68
C ASN A 265 -14.86 12.25 35.38
N MET A 266 -13.90 11.81 34.56
CA MET A 266 -14.20 11.04 33.35
C MET A 266 -14.70 9.64 33.68
N PHE A 267 -14.06 8.95 34.63
CA PHE A 267 -14.50 7.65 35.11
C PHE A 267 -15.93 7.72 35.66
N LEU A 268 -16.21 8.71 36.52
CA LEU A 268 -17.55 8.97 37.08
C LEU A 268 -18.58 9.37 36.03
N TYR A 269 -18.16 9.99 34.93
CA TYR A 269 -19.08 10.23 33.82
C TYR A 269 -19.36 8.93 33.04
N LEU A 270 -18.32 8.20 32.66
CA LEU A 270 -18.42 6.98 31.86
C LEU A 270 -19.25 5.90 32.56
N ILE A 271 -19.15 5.76 33.89
CA ILE A 271 -19.97 4.79 34.64
C ILE A 271 -21.49 5.04 34.47
N THR A 272 -21.90 6.30 34.26
CA THR A 272 -23.33 6.66 34.09
C THR A 272 -23.85 6.38 32.69
N VAL A 273 -22.97 6.17 31.71
CA VAL A 273 -23.33 6.02 30.29
C VAL A 273 -22.92 4.67 29.69
N THR A 274 -22.06 3.90 30.38
CA THR A 274 -21.68 2.55 29.95
C THR A 274 -22.69 1.51 30.44
N LYS A 275 -23.12 0.61 29.56
CA LYS A 275 -24.10 -0.42 29.87
C LYS A 275 -23.42 -1.60 30.56
N GLU A 276 -24.01 -2.06 31.67
CA GLU A 276 -23.46 -3.17 32.46
C GLU A 276 -23.67 -4.55 31.82
N ASP A 277 -24.70 -4.69 30.99
CA ASP A 277 -25.12 -5.94 30.35
C ASP A 277 -24.42 -6.21 29.00
N VAL A 278 -23.63 -5.25 28.50
CA VAL A 278 -22.87 -5.40 27.24
C VAL A 278 -21.49 -5.99 27.51
N GLU A 279 -21.21 -7.16 26.94
CA GLU A 279 -19.90 -7.80 27.00
C GLU A 279 -18.82 -6.98 26.26
N PRO A 280 -17.59 -6.86 26.79
CA PRO A 280 -17.14 -7.42 28.06
C PRO A 280 -17.70 -6.63 29.26
N LYS A 281 -18.26 -7.34 30.24
CA LYS A 281 -18.75 -6.71 31.46
C LYS A 281 -17.61 -6.03 32.22
N GLN A 282 -17.78 -4.75 32.51
CA GLN A 282 -16.71 -3.90 33.05
C GLN A 282 -16.29 -4.26 34.48
N PHE A 283 -17.20 -4.81 35.29
CA PHE A 283 -16.97 -5.16 36.69
C PHE A 283 -16.76 -6.65 36.96
N GLU A 284 -16.73 -7.48 35.92
CA GLU A 284 -16.51 -8.92 36.06
C GLU A 284 -15.11 -9.33 35.55
N GLY A 285 -14.63 -10.46 36.05
CA GLY A 285 -13.39 -11.09 35.58
C GLY A 285 -12.16 -10.18 35.65
N GLN A 286 -11.34 -10.22 34.61
CA GLN A 286 -10.08 -9.47 34.54
C GLN A 286 -10.30 -7.95 34.45
N SER A 287 -11.37 -7.51 33.80
CA SER A 287 -11.71 -6.09 33.67
C SER A 287 -12.05 -5.48 35.03
N GLY A 288 -12.93 -6.12 35.81
CA GLY A 288 -13.28 -5.65 37.16
C GLY A 288 -12.08 -5.58 38.10
N ARG A 289 -11.19 -6.58 38.05
CA ARG A 289 -9.93 -6.56 38.79
C ARG A 289 -9.04 -5.39 38.39
N ARG A 290 -8.84 -5.16 37.08
CA ARG A 290 -8.02 -4.04 36.58
C ARG A 290 -8.60 -2.69 36.97
N ILE A 291 -9.94 -2.53 36.95
CA ILE A 291 -10.59 -1.30 37.42
C ILE A 291 -10.27 -1.08 38.91
N LEU A 292 -10.47 -2.09 39.75
CA LEU A 292 -10.20 -1.97 41.19
C LEU A 292 -8.72 -1.64 41.47
N GLU A 293 -7.79 -2.34 40.83
CA GLU A 293 -6.35 -2.08 40.94
C GLU A 293 -6.01 -0.65 40.48
N ALA A 294 -6.61 -0.18 39.38
CA ALA A 294 -6.39 1.16 38.85
C ALA A 294 -6.94 2.26 39.78
N LEU A 295 -8.14 2.06 40.35
CA LEU A 295 -8.74 3.00 41.29
C LEU A 295 -7.92 3.08 42.59
N LEU A 296 -7.45 1.94 43.10
CA LEU A 296 -6.58 1.88 44.28
C LEU A 296 -5.19 2.50 44.02
N SER A 297 -4.63 2.29 42.84
CA SER A 297 -3.30 2.82 42.49
C SER A 297 -3.31 4.33 42.25
N ASN A 298 -4.45 4.88 41.79
CA ASN A 298 -4.60 6.31 41.51
C ASN A 298 -5.30 7.08 42.65
N GLU A 299 -5.44 6.49 43.84
CA GLU A 299 -6.11 7.11 45.00
C GLU A 299 -7.53 7.63 44.70
N LEU A 300 -8.24 6.95 43.79
CA LEU A 300 -9.58 7.33 43.35
C LEU A 300 -10.70 6.85 44.31
N TYR A 301 -10.34 6.44 45.53
CA TYR A 301 -11.25 6.02 46.59
C TYR A 301 -11.34 7.12 47.67
N GLY A 302 -12.54 7.66 47.90
CA GLY A 302 -12.80 8.68 48.93
C GLY A 302 -13.44 9.96 48.39
N GLU A 303 -14.58 10.30 49.01
CA GLU A 303 -15.59 11.38 48.79
C GLU A 303 -16.27 11.50 47.42
#